data_AF-A0A8I1PUM2-F1
#
_entry.id   AF-A0A8I1PUM2-F1
#
_cell.length_a   1.000
_cell.length_b   1.000
_cell.length_c   1.000
_cell.angle_alpha   90.00
_cell.angle_beta   90.00
_cell.angle_gamma   90.00
#
_symmetry.space_group_name_H-M   'P 1'
#
loop_
_entity.id
_entity.type
_entity.pdbx_description
1 polymer ?
#
loop_
_entity_poly.entity_id
_entity_poly.type
_entity_poly.pdbx_seq_one_letter_code
_entity_poly.pdbx_strand_id
1 'polypeptide(L)' 'MPGYRLHPLTGDLKGFWSIRVTGNWRIIFRFENGAVRDLDLIDYR' A
#
# COMPACT_ATOMS: atom_id res chain seq x y z
N MET A 1 -15.14 6.16 -12.19
CA MET A 1 -14.20 6.86 -11.30
C MET A 1 -13.14 5.85 -10.87
N PRO A 2 -11.83 6.10 -11.08
CA PRO A 2 -10.80 5.11 -10.80
C PRO A 2 -10.60 5.02 -9.28
N GLY A 3 -11.17 3.99 -8.67
CA GLY A 3 -10.94 3.70 -7.26
C GLY A 3 -9.58 3.04 -7.11
N TYR A 4 -8.65 3.68 -6.41
CA TYR A 4 -7.27 3.22 -6.18
C TYR A 4 -7.14 1.89 -5.39
N ARG A 5 -8.25 1.15 -5.19
CA ARG A 5 -8.35 -0.14 -4.48
C ARG A 5 -7.49 -0.19 -3.22
N LEU A 6 -7.61 0.83 -2.37
CA LEU A 6 -6.92 0.89 -1.09
C LEU A 6 -7.45 -0.22 -0.18
N HIS A 7 -6.57 -1.06 0.35
CA HIS A 7 -6.94 -2.11 1.29
C HIS A 7 -5.80 -2.38 2.30
N PRO A 8 -6.14 -2.74 3.55
CA PRO A 8 -5.15 -3.14 4.55
C PRO A 8 -4.58 -4.51 4.23
N LEU A 9 -3.31 -4.72 4.60
CA LEU A 9 -2.61 -6.00 4.47
C LEU A 9 -2.73 -6.82 5.76
N THR A 10 -2.57 -8.13 5.62
CA THR A 10 -2.70 -9.13 6.70
C THR A 10 -1.42 -9.95 6.84
N GLY A 11 -1.33 -10.78 7.89
CA GLY A 11 -0.14 -11.60 8.16
C GLY A 11 1.04 -10.75 8.66
N ASP A 12 2.22 -10.99 8.12
CA ASP A 12 3.46 -10.30 8.53
C ASP A 12 3.44 -8.80 8.21
N LEU A 13 2.56 -8.36 7.30
CA LEU A 13 2.36 -6.97 6.92
C LEU A 13 1.13 -6.33 7.61
N LYS A 14 0.66 -6.89 8.73
CA LYS A 14 -0.44 -6.29 9.50
C LYS A 14 -0.06 -4.88 9.97
N GLY A 15 -0.90 -3.90 9.62
CA GLY A 15 -0.64 -2.48 9.89
C GLY A 15 -0.16 -1.69 8.66
N PHE A 16 0.21 -2.41 7.59
CA PHE A 16 0.47 -1.81 6.28
C PHE A 16 -0.81 -1.76 5.43
N TRP A 17 -0.79 -0.86 4.47
CA TRP A 17 -1.84 -0.59 3.51
C TRP A 17 -1.27 -0.70 2.11
N SER A 18 -2.06 -1.21 1.16
CA SER A 18 -1.69 -1.27 -0.24
C SER A 18 -2.65 -0.46 -1.10
N ILE A 19 -2.08 0.33 -2.01
CA ILE A 19 -2.82 1.10 -3.02
C ILE A 19 -2.33 0.72 -4.43
N ARG A 20 -3.28 0.54 -5.35
CA ARG A 20 -2.98 0.25 -6.76
C ARG A 20 -2.92 1.56 -7.54
N VAL A 21 -1.77 1.84 -8.15
CA VAL A 21 -1.55 3.08 -8.92
C VAL A 21 -1.96 2.86 -10.37
N THR A 22 -1.22 2.04 -11.12
CA THR A 22 -1.50 1.67 -12.53
C THR A 22 -0.82 0.34 -12.89
N GLY A 23 -1.40 -0.46 -13.79
CA GLY A 23 -0.83 -1.75 -14.19
C GLY A 23 -0.62 -2.71 -13.01
N ASN A 24 0.62 -3.20 -12.85
CA ASN A 24 1.07 -4.08 -11.77
C ASN A 24 1.72 -3.36 -10.57
N TRP A 25 1.81 -2.03 -10.62
CA TRP A 25 2.43 -1.26 -9.55
C TRP A 25 1.54 -1.16 -8.32
N ARG A 26 2.11 -1.50 -7.17
CA ARG A 26 1.49 -1.34 -5.85
C ARG A 26 2.42 -0.55 -4.94
N ILE A 27 1.85 0.43 -4.25
CA ILE A 27 2.55 1.09 -3.14
C ILE A 27 2.07 0.41 -1.86
N ILE A 28 3.01 0.07 -0.99
CA ILE A 28 2.75 -0.39 0.37
C ILE A 28 3.27 0.67 1.33
N PHE A 29 2.49 1.01 2.35
CA PHE A 29 2.89 1.98 3.36
C PHE A 29 2.21 1.69 4.70
N ARG A 30 2.77 2.17 5.80
CA ARG A 30 2.07 2.21 7.11
C ARG A 30 1.78 3.64 7.53
N PHE A 31 0.71 3.82 8.29
CA PHE A 31 0.41 5.09 8.96
C PHE A 31 0.76 4.98 10.44
N GLU A 32 1.65 5.85 10.90
CA GLU A 32 2.00 5.96 12.31
C GLU A 32 2.03 7.42 12.74
N ASN A 33 1.37 7.74 13.85
CA ASN A 33 1.35 9.07 14.44
C ASN A 33 0.99 10.19 13.44
N GLY A 34 0.05 9.91 12.52
CA GLY A 34 -0.38 10.87 11.50
C GLY A 34 0.59 11.06 10.33
N ALA A 35 1.69 10.29 10.27
CA ALA A 35 2.66 10.32 9.18
C ALA A 35 2.70 8.97 8.44
N VAL A 36 2.99 9.03 7.14
CA VAL A 36 3.29 7.85 6.33
C VAL A 36 4.73 7.42 6.62
N ARG A 37 4.91 6.13 6.91
CA ARG A 37 6.22 5.50 7.11
C ARG A 37 6.34 4.24 6.27
N ASP A 38 7.59 3.85 6.02
CA ASP A 38 7.98 2.64 5.26
C ASP A 38 7.22 2.52 3.94
N LEU A 39 7.34 3.58 3.14
CA LEU A 39 6.72 3.66 1.83
C LEU A 39 7.61 2.93 0.82
N ASP A 40 7.13 1.78 0.36
CA ASP A 40 7.80 0.98 -0.67
C ASP A 40 6.94 0.90 -1.92
N LEU A 41 7.59 1.09 -3.06
CA LEU A 41 7.01 0.90 -4.39
C LEU A 41 7.40 -0.47 -4.91
N ILE A 42 6.45 -1.39 -4.97
CA ILE A 42 6.67 -2.78 -5.39
C ILE A 42 6.03 -2.99 -6.77
N ASP A 43 6.84 -3.49 -7.71
CA ASP A 43 6.36 -4.03 -8.98
C ASP A 43 6.10 -5.53 -8.83
N TYR A 44 4.85 -5.95 -8.99
CA TYR A 44 4.50 -7.37 -9.05
C TYR A 44 4.73 -7.86 -10.49
N ARG A 45 5.91 -8.42 -10.74
CA ARG A 45 6.19 -9.18 -11.97
C ARG A 45 6.24 -10.66 -11.69
#